data_AF-A0A558A5N6-F1
#
_entry.id   AF-A0A558A5N6-F1
#
_cell.length_a   1.000
_cell.length_b   1.000
_cell.length_c   1.000
_cell.angle_alpha   90.00
_cell.angle_beta   90.00
_cell.angle_gamma   90.00
#
_symmetry.space_group_name_H-M   'P 1'
#
loop_
_entity.id
_entity.type
_entity.pdbx_description
1 polymer ?
#
loop_
_entity_poly.entity_id
_entity_poly.type
_entity_poly.pdbx_seq_one_letter_code
_entity_poly.pdbx_strand_id
1 'polypeptide(L)'
;MVTPAAEALADLASIFNDLQTVLRCCERLVRELAGRPDDVVVEGVWTTALISYARCFTGGARGMGLTEDDVRSIELPGEVLEWHKVLRQLRKHYADPATNPRERYEVGAATSADGRVGGIAITGVPQPPLDEVTVRQTGALAYRLSALVDRRISEHQERVLAAANALSPADLGRLELIEVSAGPA
;
A
#
# COMPACT_ATOMS: atom_id res chain seq x y z
N MET A 1 -3.41 21.82 16.83
CA MET A 1 -3.14 21.07 18.10
C MET A 1 -2.10 19.99 17.83
N VAL A 2 -0.86 20.19 18.26
CA VAL A 2 0.19 19.15 18.18
C VAL A 2 0.30 18.50 19.56
N THR A 3 -0.65 17.62 19.88
CA THR A 3 -0.53 16.72 21.05
C THR A 3 -0.18 15.33 20.54
N PRO A 4 0.51 14.48 21.32
CA PRO A 4 0.78 13.10 20.91
C PRO A 4 -0.47 12.34 20.49
N ALA A 5 -1.62 12.60 21.13
CA ALA A 5 -2.91 12.00 20.77
C ALA A 5 -3.45 12.52 19.42
N ALA A 6 -3.33 13.82 19.14
CA ALA A 6 -3.74 14.41 17.86
C ALA A 6 -2.88 13.90 16.70
N GLU A 7 -1.58 13.80 16.93
CA GLU A 7 -0.63 13.28 15.95
C GLU A 7 -0.86 11.79 15.68
N ALA A 8 -1.12 11.00 16.71
CA ALA A 8 -1.48 9.59 16.56
C ALA A 8 -2.77 9.42 15.74
N LEU A 9 -3.76 10.28 15.96
CA LEU A 9 -4.99 10.30 15.16
C LEU A 9 -4.72 10.71 13.70
N ALA A 10 -3.83 11.68 13.46
CA ALA A 10 -3.43 12.08 12.11
C ALA A 10 -2.71 10.94 11.36
N ASP A 11 -1.84 10.19 12.05
CA ASP A 11 -1.19 8.99 11.48
C ASP A 11 -2.22 7.93 11.10
N LEU A 12 -3.20 7.63 11.97
CA LEU A 12 -4.28 6.68 11.66
C LEU A 12 -5.11 7.13 10.46
N ALA A 13 -5.45 8.42 10.37
CA ALA A 13 -6.17 8.97 9.22
C ALA A 13 -5.36 8.83 7.91
N SER A 14 -4.04 9.04 7.96
CA SER A 14 -3.16 8.81 6.81
C SER A 14 -3.15 7.34 6.38
N ILE A 15 -3.03 6.41 7.34
CA ILE A 15 -3.06 4.95 7.07
C ILE A 15 -4.40 4.56 6.45
N PHE A 16 -5.52 5.07 6.99
CA PHE A 16 -6.84 4.81 6.44
C PHE A 16 -6.94 5.28 4.99
N ASN A 17 -6.45 6.49 4.67
CA ASN A 17 -6.44 6.99 3.30
C ASN A 17 -5.55 6.16 2.35
N ASP A 18 -4.40 5.66 2.83
CA ASP A 18 -3.56 4.74 2.06
C ASP A 18 -4.32 3.43 1.75
N LEU A 19 -5.05 2.86 2.73
CA LEU A 19 -5.89 1.67 2.51
C LEU A 19 -7.06 1.94 1.54
N GLN A 20 -7.72 3.10 1.62
CA GLN A 20 -8.74 3.49 0.65
C GLN A 20 -8.16 3.62 -0.77
N THR A 21 -6.91 4.05 -0.89
CA THR A 21 -6.21 4.08 -2.17
C THR A 21 -5.96 2.67 -2.70
N VAL A 22 -5.54 1.72 -1.84
CA VAL A 22 -5.42 0.30 -2.24
C VAL A 22 -6.75 -0.24 -2.77
N LEU A 23 -7.86 0.02 -2.07
CA LEU A 23 -9.19 -0.44 -2.48
C LEU A 23 -9.62 0.12 -3.84
N ARG A 24 -9.45 1.43 -4.05
CA ARG A 24 -9.74 2.09 -5.35
C ARG A 24 -8.89 1.52 -6.48
N CYS A 25 -7.60 1.27 -6.22
CA CYS A 25 -6.72 0.62 -7.18
C CYS A 25 -7.20 -0.80 -7.51
N CYS A 26 -7.57 -1.60 -6.50
CA CYS A 26 -8.06 -2.96 -6.71
C CYS A 26 -9.39 -2.97 -7.51
N GLU A 27 -10.31 -2.06 -7.22
CA GLU A 27 -11.56 -1.90 -7.97
C GLU A 27 -11.28 -1.55 -9.45
N ARG A 28 -10.36 -0.61 -9.69
CA ARG A 28 -9.95 -0.25 -11.05
C ARG A 28 -9.33 -1.43 -11.78
N LEU A 29 -8.43 -2.17 -11.12
CA LEU A 29 -7.75 -3.33 -11.70
C LEU A 29 -8.71 -4.47 -12.04
N VAL A 30 -9.70 -4.76 -11.18
CA VAL A 30 -10.72 -5.77 -11.50
C VAL A 30 -11.49 -5.41 -12.77
N ARG A 31 -11.81 -4.12 -12.98
CA ARG A 31 -12.46 -3.66 -14.21
C ARG A 31 -11.54 -3.75 -15.43
N GLU A 32 -10.28 -3.36 -15.28
CA GLU A 32 -9.27 -3.38 -16.35
C GLU A 32 -8.97 -4.81 -16.82
N LEU A 33 -8.86 -5.75 -15.87
CA LEU A 33 -8.53 -7.16 -16.14
C LEU A 33 -9.67 -7.95 -16.79
N ALA A 34 -10.92 -7.51 -16.63
CA ALA A 34 -12.07 -8.16 -17.27
C ALA A 34 -12.16 -7.92 -18.79
N GLY A 35 -11.44 -6.92 -19.31
CA GLY A 35 -11.44 -6.54 -20.72
C GLY A 35 -10.20 -6.96 -21.48
N ARG A 36 -9.69 -6.06 -22.31
CA ARG A 36 -8.34 -6.15 -22.88
C ARG A 36 -7.44 -5.22 -22.04
N PRO A 37 -6.63 -5.76 -21.11
CA PRO A 37 -5.87 -4.93 -20.19
C PRO A 37 -4.86 -4.05 -20.94
N ASP A 38 -4.77 -2.78 -20.53
CA ASP A 38 -3.63 -1.94 -20.87
C ASP A 38 -2.52 -2.17 -19.84
N ASP A 39 -1.39 -2.72 -20.29
CA ASP A 39 -0.28 -3.09 -19.41
C ASP A 39 0.29 -1.92 -18.60
N VAL A 40 0.30 -0.70 -19.17
CA VAL A 40 0.79 0.50 -18.49
C VAL A 40 -0.18 0.90 -17.38
N VAL A 41 -1.49 0.81 -17.65
CA VAL A 41 -2.52 1.08 -16.65
C VAL A 41 -2.46 0.03 -15.54
N VAL A 42 -2.39 -1.26 -15.88
CA VAL A 42 -2.31 -2.35 -14.90
C VAL A 42 -1.08 -2.16 -14.01
N GLU A 43 0.09 -1.95 -14.60
CA GLU A 43 1.32 -1.78 -13.83
C GLU A 43 1.28 -0.54 -12.95
N GLY A 44 0.85 0.61 -13.49
CA GLY A 44 0.81 1.87 -12.75
C GLY A 44 -0.15 1.82 -11.56
N VAL A 45 -1.35 1.26 -11.76
CA VAL A 45 -2.35 1.12 -10.71
C VAL A 45 -1.92 0.08 -9.67
N TRP A 46 -1.37 -1.04 -10.10
CA TRP A 46 -0.87 -2.08 -9.20
C TRP A 46 0.32 -1.60 -8.36
N THR A 47 1.28 -0.93 -8.98
CA THR A 47 2.42 -0.33 -8.27
C THR A 47 1.94 0.69 -7.23
N THR A 48 0.95 1.51 -7.58
CA THR A 48 0.34 2.47 -6.65
C THR A 48 -0.33 1.76 -5.46
N ALA A 49 -1.04 0.66 -5.70
CA ALA A 49 -1.62 -0.16 -4.64
C ALA A 49 -0.54 -0.74 -3.71
N LEU A 50 0.53 -1.31 -4.27
CA LEU A 50 1.64 -1.89 -3.50
C LEU A 50 2.37 -0.85 -2.64
N ILE A 51 2.61 0.34 -3.18
CA ILE A 51 3.23 1.44 -2.42
C ILE A 51 2.34 1.90 -1.29
N SER A 52 1.06 2.16 -1.57
CA SER A 52 0.08 2.62 -0.57
C SER A 52 -0.09 1.58 0.55
N TYR A 53 -0.17 0.30 0.18
CA TYR A 53 -0.21 -0.80 1.13
C TYR A 53 1.05 -0.83 2.01
N ALA A 54 2.25 -0.74 1.42
CA ALA A 54 3.50 -0.77 2.19
C ALA A 54 3.64 0.42 3.17
N ARG A 55 3.14 1.61 2.80
CA ARG A 55 3.13 2.80 3.67
C ARG A 55 2.36 2.56 4.97
N CYS A 56 1.28 1.78 4.92
CA CYS A 56 0.48 1.44 6.10
C CYS A 56 1.28 0.75 7.22
N PHE A 57 2.36 0.05 6.86
CA PHE A 57 3.24 -0.69 7.79
C PHE A 57 4.56 0.01 8.07
N THR A 58 4.74 1.24 7.56
CA THR A 58 5.94 2.02 7.85
C THR A 58 5.74 2.63 9.23
N GLY A 59 6.28 1.98 10.26
CA GLY A 59 6.22 2.49 11.62
C GLY A 59 6.85 3.87 11.70
N GLY A 60 6.02 4.92 11.84
CA GLY A 60 6.50 6.24 12.20
C GLY A 60 7.09 6.23 13.61
N ALA A 61 7.83 7.28 13.99
CA ALA A 61 8.41 7.44 15.33
C ALA A 61 7.37 7.34 16.47
N ARG A 62 6.08 7.47 16.13
CA ARG A 62 4.92 7.47 17.03
C ARG A 62 4.23 6.11 17.18
N GLY A 63 4.65 5.08 16.42
CA GLY A 63 4.18 3.70 16.61
C GLY A 63 2.79 3.36 16.06
N MET A 64 2.18 4.23 15.24
CA MET A 64 0.81 4.03 14.72
C MET A 64 0.71 3.16 13.46
N GLY A 65 1.84 2.78 12.87
CA GLY A 65 1.87 1.89 11.70
C GLY A 65 1.25 0.52 12.01
N LEU A 66 0.62 -0.09 11.01
CA LEU A 66 0.13 -1.45 11.12
C LEU A 66 1.28 -2.44 11.34
N THR A 67 0.97 -3.53 12.04
CA THR A 67 1.92 -4.59 12.37
C THR A 67 1.50 -5.94 11.78
N GLU A 68 2.38 -6.93 11.82
CA GLU A 68 1.99 -8.31 11.49
C GLU A 68 0.91 -8.86 12.45
N ASP A 69 0.89 -8.41 13.71
CA ASP A 69 -0.15 -8.81 14.65
C ASP A 69 -1.51 -8.25 14.24
N ASP A 70 -1.55 -7.06 13.66
CA ASP A 70 -2.78 -6.50 13.08
C ASP A 70 -3.28 -7.39 11.92
N VAL A 71 -2.36 -7.86 11.08
CA VAL A 71 -2.66 -8.80 9.98
C VAL A 71 -3.12 -10.17 10.51
N ARG A 72 -2.57 -10.65 11.63
CA ARG A 72 -3.02 -11.89 12.28
C ARG A 72 -4.39 -11.74 12.95
N SER A 73 -4.70 -10.54 13.44
CA SER A 73 -5.92 -10.26 14.20
C SER A 73 -7.18 -10.14 13.32
N ILE A 74 -7.02 -9.90 12.02
CA ILE A 74 -8.16 -9.81 11.11
C ILE A 74 -8.67 -11.20 10.74
N GLU A 75 -9.98 -11.41 10.87
CA GLU A 75 -10.60 -12.70 10.51
C GLU A 75 -10.79 -12.80 8.99
N LEU A 76 -9.74 -13.14 8.26
CA LEU A 76 -9.80 -13.42 6.82
C LEU A 76 -9.33 -14.86 6.59
N PRO A 77 -10.07 -15.70 5.83
CA PRO A 77 -9.67 -17.08 5.60
C PRO A 77 -8.41 -17.16 4.73
N GLY A 78 -7.60 -18.20 4.97
CA GLY A 78 -6.37 -18.47 4.21
C GLY A 78 -5.08 -18.00 4.88
N GLU A 79 -3.98 -18.00 4.13
CA GLU A 79 -2.63 -17.65 4.61
C GLU A 79 -2.39 -16.12 4.54
N VAL A 80 -3.17 -15.35 5.30
CA VAL A 80 -3.21 -13.89 5.23
C VAL A 80 -1.85 -13.24 5.49
N LEU A 81 -1.10 -13.75 6.47
CA LEU A 81 0.23 -13.24 6.79
C LEU A 81 1.24 -13.52 5.67
N GLU A 82 1.18 -14.69 5.04
CA GLU A 82 2.04 -14.99 3.90
C GLU A 82 1.69 -14.11 2.71
N TRP A 83 0.40 -13.86 2.47
CA TRP A 83 -0.03 -12.89 1.46
C TRP A 83 0.51 -11.48 1.74
N HIS A 84 0.44 -11.02 2.99
CA HIS A 84 1.06 -9.75 3.39
C HIS A 84 2.55 -9.71 3.04
N LYS A 85 3.31 -10.77 3.33
CA LYS A 85 4.74 -10.84 3.01
C LYS A 85 5.00 -10.80 1.50
N VAL A 86 4.19 -11.51 0.72
CA VAL A 86 4.25 -11.47 -0.75
C VAL A 86 4.05 -10.05 -1.26
N LEU A 87 3.02 -9.32 -0.79
CA LEU A 87 2.79 -7.92 -1.19
C LEU A 87 3.99 -7.02 -0.88
N ARG A 88 4.64 -7.22 0.28
CA ARG A 88 5.86 -6.46 0.61
C ARG A 88 7.03 -6.80 -0.31
N GLN A 89 7.19 -8.06 -0.69
CA GLN A 89 8.20 -8.50 -1.65
C GLN A 89 7.93 -7.94 -3.04
N LEU A 90 6.68 -7.99 -3.50
CA LEU A 90 6.26 -7.39 -4.77
C LEU A 90 6.56 -5.89 -4.79
N ARG A 91 6.17 -5.15 -3.75
CA ARG A 91 6.54 -3.72 -3.64
C ARG A 91 8.05 -3.51 -3.77
N LYS A 92 8.87 -4.35 -3.13
CA LYS A 92 10.33 -4.25 -3.23
C LYS A 92 10.81 -4.49 -4.66
N HIS A 93 10.24 -5.47 -5.35
CA HIS A 93 10.58 -5.77 -6.74
C HIS A 93 10.21 -4.63 -7.70
N TYR A 94 8.98 -4.10 -7.61
CA TYR A 94 8.53 -2.99 -8.47
C TYR A 94 9.24 -1.66 -8.19
N ALA A 95 9.84 -1.49 -7.01
CA ALA A 95 10.58 -0.29 -6.62
C ALA A 95 12.10 -0.45 -6.72
N ASP A 96 12.61 -1.58 -7.24
CA ASP A 96 14.04 -1.82 -7.35
C ASP A 96 14.63 -1.02 -8.54
N PRO A 97 15.59 -0.11 -8.31
CA PRO A 97 16.17 0.68 -9.39
C PRO A 97 17.06 -0.15 -10.34
N ALA A 98 17.50 -1.33 -9.92
CA ALA A 98 18.47 -2.16 -10.65
C ALA A 98 17.84 -3.35 -11.37
N THR A 99 16.60 -3.72 -11.06
CA THR A 99 15.94 -4.88 -11.68
C THR A 99 14.70 -4.47 -12.46
N ASN A 100 14.54 -4.99 -13.68
CA ASN A 100 13.34 -4.75 -14.47
C ASN A 100 12.19 -5.62 -13.92
N PRO A 101 11.07 -5.03 -13.47
CA PRO A 101 9.94 -5.79 -12.96
C PRO A 101 9.12 -6.47 -14.06
N ARG A 102 9.35 -6.14 -15.33
CA ARG A 102 8.55 -6.61 -16.47
C ARG A 102 9.12 -7.86 -17.13
N GLU A 103 10.45 -7.90 -17.28
CA GLU A 103 11.11 -8.89 -18.11
C GLU A 103 12.52 -9.20 -17.58
N ARG A 104 12.90 -10.48 -17.67
CA ARG A 104 14.27 -10.92 -17.41
C ARG A 104 15.00 -11.11 -18.72
N TYR A 105 16.19 -10.55 -18.83
CA TYR A 105 17.04 -10.71 -20.01
C TYR A 105 18.22 -11.63 -19.71
N GLU A 106 18.50 -12.53 -20.64
CA GLU A 106 19.69 -13.37 -20.65
C GLU A 106 20.51 -13.08 -21.92
N VAL A 107 21.83 -13.07 -21.78
CA VAL A 107 22.77 -12.81 -22.87
C VAL A 107 23.71 -14.00 -23.00
N GLY A 108 23.74 -14.61 -24.19
CA GLY A 108 24.55 -15.78 -24.49
C GLY A 108 25.40 -15.59 -25.74
N ALA A 109 26.59 -16.19 -25.77
CA ALA A 109 27.39 -16.28 -26.98
C ALA A 109 26.93 -17.49 -27.81
N ALA A 110 26.61 -17.26 -29.08
CA ALA A 110 26.34 -18.33 -30.03
C ALA A 110 27.68 -18.87 -30.56
N THR A 111 27.95 -20.15 -30.36
CA THR A 111 29.16 -20.82 -30.84
C THR A 111 28.84 -21.79 -31.97
N SER A 112 29.67 -21.78 -33.01
CA SER A 112 29.66 -22.84 -34.03
C SER A 112 30.22 -24.15 -33.47
N ALA A 113 30.02 -25.25 -34.21
CA ALA A 113 30.44 -26.59 -33.77
C ALA A 113 31.96 -26.75 -33.56
N ASP A 114 32.77 -25.87 -34.15
CA ASP A 114 34.22 -25.77 -33.98
C ASP A 114 34.63 -24.83 -32.82
N GLY A 115 33.69 -24.34 -32.03
CA GLY A 115 33.94 -23.53 -30.83
C GLY A 115 34.20 -22.05 -31.09
N ARG A 116 34.05 -21.56 -32.33
CA ARG A 116 34.19 -20.12 -32.62
C ARG A 116 32.91 -19.38 -32.24
N VAL A 117 33.05 -18.23 -31.58
CA VAL A 117 31.92 -17.35 -31.30
C VAL A 117 31.48 -16.70 -32.61
N GLY A 118 30.26 -17.02 -33.05
CA GLY A 118 29.67 -16.51 -34.28
C GLY A 118 28.70 -15.35 -34.06
N GLY A 119 28.28 -15.09 -32.81
CA GLY A 119 27.39 -13.98 -32.48
C GLY A 119 26.98 -13.95 -31.01
N ILE A 120 26.15 -12.96 -30.68
CA ILE A 120 25.53 -12.81 -29.37
C ILE A 120 24.02 -12.95 -29.52
N ALA A 121 23.40 -13.75 -28.66
CA ALA A 121 21.96 -13.84 -28.50
C ALA A 121 21.53 -13.10 -27.24
N ILE A 122 20.43 -12.33 -27.35
CA ILE A 122 19.77 -11.68 -26.23
C ILE A 122 18.34 -12.24 -26.20
N THR A 123 17.96 -12.88 -25.10
CA THR A 123 16.62 -13.42 -24.90
C THR A 123 15.94 -12.70 -23.75
N GLY A 124 14.64 -12.46 -23.88
CA GLY A 124 13.79 -11.86 -22.87
C GLY A 124 12.69 -12.83 -22.47
N VAL A 125 12.41 -12.95 -21.17
CA VAL A 125 11.29 -13.73 -20.62
C VAL A 125 10.40 -12.78 -19.82
N PRO A 126 9.19 -12.47 -20.33
CA PRO A 126 8.21 -11.66 -19.62
C PRO A 126 7.81 -12.30 -18.28
N GLN A 127 7.56 -11.45 -17.29
CA GLN A 127 6.97 -11.91 -16.03
C GLN A 127 5.50 -12.28 -16.21
N PRO A 128 4.95 -13.20 -15.39
CA PRO A 128 3.53 -13.52 -15.43
C PRO A 128 2.67 -12.26 -15.24
N PRO A 129 1.60 -12.09 -16.03
CA PRO A 129 0.71 -10.96 -15.89
C PRO A 129 -0.03 -11.01 -14.55
N LEU A 130 -0.42 -9.82 -14.06
CA LEU A 130 -1.27 -9.71 -12.88
C LEU A 130 -2.64 -10.33 -13.15
N ASP A 131 -3.08 -11.21 -12.25
CA ASP A 131 -4.38 -11.87 -12.36
C ASP A 131 -5.44 -11.26 -11.42
N GLU A 132 -6.71 -11.53 -11.72
CA GLU A 132 -7.84 -11.01 -10.97
C GLU A 132 -7.92 -11.56 -9.52
N VAL A 133 -7.48 -12.80 -9.29
CA VAL A 133 -7.52 -13.41 -7.96
C VAL A 133 -6.56 -12.69 -7.02
N THR A 134 -5.34 -12.43 -7.48
CA THR A 134 -4.33 -11.62 -6.78
C THR A 134 -4.89 -10.25 -6.38
N VAL A 135 -5.58 -9.57 -7.30
CA VAL A 135 -6.17 -8.24 -7.04
C VAL A 135 -7.29 -8.34 -6.00
N ARG A 136 -8.19 -9.32 -6.12
CA ARG A 136 -9.31 -9.50 -5.20
C ARG A 136 -8.85 -9.87 -3.79
N GLN A 137 -7.85 -10.76 -3.66
CA GLN A 137 -7.26 -11.12 -2.37
C GLN A 137 -6.64 -9.90 -1.67
N THR A 138 -5.94 -9.06 -2.43
CA THR A 138 -5.37 -7.81 -1.93
C THR A 138 -6.45 -6.82 -1.48
N GLY A 139 -7.51 -6.66 -2.26
CA GLY A 139 -8.65 -5.83 -1.89
C GLY A 139 -9.34 -6.32 -0.61
N ALA A 140 -9.55 -7.63 -0.47
CA ALA A 140 -10.16 -8.21 0.74
C ALA A 140 -9.31 -7.94 1.99
N LEU A 141 -7.99 -8.10 1.88
CA LEU A 141 -7.05 -7.76 2.96
C LEU A 141 -7.12 -6.27 3.33
N ALA A 142 -7.02 -5.38 2.35
CA ALA A 142 -7.09 -3.94 2.56
C ALA A 142 -8.42 -3.49 3.20
N TYR A 143 -9.54 -4.12 2.82
CA TYR A 143 -10.85 -3.86 3.40
C TYR A 143 -10.89 -4.22 4.89
N ARG A 144 -10.38 -5.40 5.26
CA ARG A 144 -10.37 -5.83 6.67
C ARG A 144 -9.45 -4.96 7.53
N LEU A 145 -8.30 -4.56 7.00
CA LEU A 145 -7.40 -3.62 7.67
C LEU A 145 -8.04 -2.22 7.81
N SER A 146 -8.80 -1.77 6.80
CA SER A 146 -9.51 -0.48 6.86
C SER A 146 -10.50 -0.44 8.02
N ALA A 147 -11.27 -1.51 8.20
CA ALA A 147 -12.21 -1.63 9.32
C ALA A 147 -11.49 -1.66 10.68
N LEU A 148 -10.29 -2.24 10.76
CA LEU A 148 -9.46 -2.22 11.98
C LEU A 148 -8.96 -0.80 12.30
N VAL A 149 -8.46 -0.09 11.28
CA VAL A 149 -7.96 1.29 11.44
C VAL A 149 -9.10 2.25 11.79
N ASP A 150 -10.27 2.10 11.19
CA ASP A 150 -11.45 2.92 11.49
C ASP A 150 -11.90 2.82 12.95
N ARG A 151 -11.85 1.62 13.54
CA ARG A 151 -12.08 1.43 14.99
C ARG A 151 -11.04 2.18 15.81
N ARG A 152 -9.75 2.07 15.46
CA ARG A 152 -8.67 2.80 16.16
C ARG A 152 -8.87 4.32 16.05
N ILE A 153 -9.29 4.82 14.90
CA ILE A 153 -9.62 6.23 14.68
C ILE A 153 -10.70 6.66 15.65
N SER A 154 -11.81 5.93 15.72
CA SER A 154 -12.93 6.23 16.63
C SER A 154 -12.47 6.30 18.09
N GLU A 155 -11.69 5.31 18.55
CA GLU A 155 -11.13 5.29 19.91
C GLU A 155 -10.20 6.48 20.21
N HIS A 156 -9.39 6.91 19.23
CA HIS A 156 -8.46 8.03 19.41
C HIS A 156 -9.17 9.38 19.31
N GLN A 157 -10.22 9.50 18.50
CA GLN A 157 -11.06 10.69 18.43
C GLN A 157 -11.70 11.00 19.78
N GLU A 158 -12.25 10.00 20.47
CA GLU A 158 -12.81 10.17 21.80
C GLU A 158 -11.77 10.68 22.81
N ARG A 159 -10.55 10.13 22.78
CA ARG A 159 -9.45 10.56 23.65
C ARG A 159 -9.01 11.99 23.36
N VAL A 160 -8.89 12.35 22.08
CA VAL A 160 -8.53 13.70 21.65
C VAL A 160 -9.61 14.70 22.08
N LEU A 161 -10.89 14.36 21.91
CA LEU A 161 -12.01 15.19 22.32
C LEU A 161 -12.04 15.38 23.85
N ALA A 162 -11.85 14.31 24.62
CA ALA A 162 -11.78 14.38 26.08
C ALA A 162 -10.61 15.27 26.55
N ALA A 163 -9.43 15.12 25.93
CA ALA A 163 -8.28 15.96 26.22
C ALA A 163 -8.52 17.44 25.88
N ALA A 164 -9.17 17.73 24.75
CA ALA A 164 -9.54 19.08 24.37
C ALA A 164 -10.55 19.70 25.35
N ASN A 165 -11.57 18.95 25.78
CA ASN A 165 -12.58 19.40 26.73
C ASN A 165 -12.01 19.65 28.15
N ALA A 166 -10.88 19.04 28.49
CA ALA A 166 -10.21 19.25 29.77
C ALA A 166 -9.35 20.53 29.82
N LEU A 167 -9.10 21.17 28.67
CA LEU A 167 -8.32 22.41 28.60
C LEU A 167 -9.15 23.61 29.07
N SER A 168 -8.47 24.55 29.74
CA SER A 168 -9.09 25.84 30.07
C SER A 168 -9.36 26.64 28.80
N PRO A 169 -10.32 27.59 28.80
CA PRO A 169 -10.53 28.48 27.66
C PRO A 169 -9.27 29.25 27.24
N ALA A 170 -8.40 29.60 28.20
CA ALA A 170 -7.14 30.28 27.92
C ALA A 170 -6.12 29.35 27.23
N ASP A 171 -6.07 28.08 27.61
CA ASP A 171 -5.17 27.10 26.99
C ASP A 171 -5.68 26.66 25.61
N LEU A 172 -7.01 26.55 25.45
CA LEU A 172 -7.64 26.36 24.13
C LEU A 172 -7.32 27.51 23.19
N GLY A 173 -7.40 28.76 23.66
CA GLY A 173 -7.09 29.96 22.87
C GLY A 173 -5.62 30.09 22.46
N ARG A 174 -4.71 29.29 23.04
CA ARG A 174 -3.29 29.21 22.65
C ARG A 174 -3.01 28.14 21.59
N LEU A 175 -3.98 27.29 21.28
CA LEU A 175 -3.81 26.28 20.24
C LEU A 175 -3.81 26.94 18.86
N GLU A 176 -2.98 26.40 17.96
CA GLU A 176 -2.97 26.81 16.55
C GLU A 176 -4.35 26.57 15.93
N LEU A 177 -4.93 27.64 15.38
CA LEU A 177 -6.20 27.60 14.67
C LEU A 177 -6.01 26.94 13.31
N ILE A 178 -6.85 25.95 13.01
CA ILE A 178 -6.92 25.34 11.68
C ILE A 178 -8.16 25.92 11.00
N GLU A 179 -7.97 26.69 9.93
CA GLU A 179 -9.09 27.10 9.10
C GLU A 179 -9.68 25.88 8.38
N VAL A 180 -10.96 25.60 8.63
CA VAL A 180 -11.70 24.58 7.90
C VAL A 180 -12.35 25.28 6.72
N SER A 181 -11.67 25.31 5.57
CA SER A 181 -12.29 25.72 4.32
C SER A 181 -13.28 24.64 3.89
N ALA A 182 -14.57 24.97 3.87
CA ALA A 182 -15.55 24.13 3.21
C ALA A 182 -15.16 24.03 1.73
N GLY A 183 -14.79 22.83 1.27
CA GLY A 183 -14.55 22.57 -0.14
C GLY A 183 -15.79 22.94 -0.97
N PRO A 184 -15.62 23.25 -2.28
CA PRO A 184 -16.75 23.63 -3.12
C PRO A 184 -17.80 22.51 -3.12
N ALA A 185 -19.06 22.92 -2.93
CA ALA A 185 -20.24 22.06 -2.92
C ALA A 185 -20.47 21.35 -4.26
#